data_AF-A0A163I6F9-F1
#
_entry.id   AF-A0A163I6F9-F1
#
_cell.length_a   1.000
_cell.length_b   1.000
_cell.length_c   1.000
_cell.angle_alpha   90.00
_cell.angle_beta   90.00
_cell.angle_gamma   90.00
#
_symmetry.space_group_name_H-M   'P 1'
#
loop_
_entity.id
_entity.type
_entity.pdbx_description
1 polymer ?
#
loop_
_entity_poly.entity_id
_entity_poly.type
_entity_poly.pdbx_seq_one_letter_code
_entity_poly.pdbx_strand_id
1 'polypeptide(L)'
;MEGPRATSSVVKGINFAWQEGYKDVDDSELETLLAVSREFVCSLETELQARRLSTRPEPSKAVSDCINKLQRRIKDWNILQRLNKKETDLVHAASDALTIEQSTRDGALYQAFLRDVHRTGNRTLVLLCAASLGKQRVISLNARERTDLLQILKLTRDALAVPALDSLAQDLLPQDIGTPSVQSCKILLMKLTHKS
;
A
#
# COMPACT_ATOMS: atom_id res chain seq x y z
N MET A 1 -20.22 -21.34 -33.34
CA MET A 1 -20.27 -20.51 -32.13
C MET A 1 -18.91 -19.88 -31.98
N GLU A 2 -18.81 -18.55 -32.10
CA GLU A 2 -17.55 -17.84 -31.88
C GLU A 2 -17.46 -17.45 -30.41
N GLY A 3 -16.47 -18.02 -29.69
CA GLY A 3 -16.17 -17.64 -28.31
C GLY A 3 -15.57 -16.22 -28.22
N PRO A 4 -15.53 -15.62 -27.01
CA PRO A 4 -15.05 -14.26 -26.82
C PRO A 4 -13.58 -14.13 -27.28
N ARG A 5 -13.37 -13.33 -28.34
CA ARG A 5 -12.03 -13.01 -28.85
C ARG A 5 -11.48 -11.78 -28.13
N ALA A 6 -10.38 -11.98 -27.41
CA ALA A 6 -9.49 -10.87 -27.07
C ALA A 6 -8.80 -10.40 -28.36
N THR A 7 -9.20 -9.26 -28.92
CA THR A 7 -8.47 -8.63 -30.02
C THR A 7 -7.39 -7.74 -29.44
N SER A 8 -6.15 -8.22 -29.46
CA SER A 8 -4.96 -7.40 -29.17
C SER A 8 -4.59 -6.61 -30.42
N SER A 9 -4.77 -5.29 -30.37
CA SER A 9 -4.24 -4.36 -31.37
C SER A 9 -3.01 -3.67 -30.77
N VAL A 10 -1.82 -4.09 -31.19
CA VAL A 10 -0.55 -3.49 -30.74
C VAL A 10 -0.20 -2.31 -31.64
N VAL A 11 -1.06 -1.28 -31.67
CA VAL A 11 -0.70 0.03 -32.22
C VAL A 11 -1.31 1.14 -31.35
N LYS A 12 -0.45 1.76 -30.54
CA LYS A 12 -0.66 2.98 -29.73
C LYS A 12 -1.82 2.94 -28.71
N GLY A 13 -1.44 2.63 -27.47
CA GLY A 13 -2.25 2.87 -26.27
C GLY A 13 -3.19 1.72 -25.96
N ILE A 14 -2.87 0.98 -24.90
CA ILE A 14 -3.75 -0.09 -24.41
C ILE A 14 -4.95 0.57 -23.73
N ASN A 15 -6.01 0.83 -24.50
CA ASN A 15 -7.32 1.13 -23.93
C ASN A 15 -7.98 -0.20 -23.57
N PHE A 16 -7.81 -0.59 -22.30
CA PHE A 16 -8.45 -1.77 -21.74
C PHE A 16 -9.79 -1.33 -21.13
N ALA A 17 -10.90 -1.70 -21.77
CA ALA A 17 -12.25 -1.45 -21.24
C ALA A 17 -12.82 -2.78 -20.71
N TRP A 18 -13.06 -2.86 -19.41
CA TRP A 18 -13.78 -3.97 -18.80
C TRP A 18 -15.29 -3.73 -19.00
N GLN A 19 -15.99 -4.70 -19.58
CA GLN A 19 -17.45 -4.72 -19.50
C GLN A 19 -17.87 -5.26 -18.13
N GLU A 20 -18.83 -4.59 -17.50
CA GLU A 20 -19.29 -4.90 -16.15
C GLU A 20 -20.11 -6.20 -16.15
N GLY A 21 -19.44 -7.30 -15.80
CA GLY A 21 -20.07 -8.58 -15.44
C GLY A 21 -20.09 -9.62 -16.56
N TYR A 22 -19.97 -10.88 -16.13
CA TYR A 22 -20.13 -12.07 -16.96
C TYR A 22 -21.54 -12.62 -16.74
N LYS A 23 -22.54 -12.10 -17.46
CA LYS A 23 -23.95 -12.47 -17.24
C LYS A 23 -24.34 -13.82 -17.85
N ASP A 24 -23.53 -14.33 -18.77
CA ASP A 24 -23.80 -15.55 -19.55
C ASP A 24 -22.68 -16.60 -19.41
N VAL A 25 -21.88 -16.52 -18.33
CA VAL A 25 -20.80 -17.47 -18.05
C VAL A 25 -21.21 -18.28 -16.84
N ASP A 26 -21.17 -19.61 -16.96
CA ASP A 26 -21.49 -20.47 -15.83
C ASP A 26 -20.36 -20.48 -14.79
N ASP A 27 -20.66 -20.91 -13.57
CA ASP A 27 -19.69 -20.88 -12.46
C ASP A 27 -18.42 -21.69 -12.77
N SER A 28 -18.54 -22.78 -13.54
CA SER A 28 -17.40 -23.63 -13.92
C SER A 28 -16.49 -22.93 -14.92
N GLU A 29 -17.05 -22.20 -15.88
CA GLU A 29 -16.32 -21.38 -16.83
C GLU A 29 -15.62 -20.20 -16.13
N LEU A 30 -16.27 -19.59 -15.13
CA LEU A 30 -15.67 -18.50 -14.34
C LEU A 30 -14.52 -18.99 -13.46
N GLU A 31 -14.66 -20.15 -12.82
CA GLU A 31 -13.58 -20.80 -12.08
C GLU A 31 -12.40 -21.17 -12.98
N THR A 32 -12.70 -21.66 -14.18
CA THR A 32 -11.68 -21.97 -15.20
C THR A 32 -10.96 -20.69 -15.64
N LEU A 33 -11.70 -19.61 -15.91
CA LEU A 33 -11.11 -18.32 -16.28
C LEU A 33 -10.24 -17.77 -15.14
N LEU A 34 -10.67 -17.91 -13.89
CA LEU A 34 -9.87 -17.54 -12.74
C LEU A 34 -8.58 -18.36 -12.65
N ALA A 35 -8.65 -19.68 -12.83
CA ALA A 35 -7.48 -20.55 -12.83
C ALA A 35 -6.49 -20.16 -13.94
N VAL A 36 -6.98 -19.99 -15.18
CA VAL A 36 -6.17 -19.58 -16.34
C VAL A 36 -5.57 -18.19 -16.13
N SER A 37 -6.32 -17.25 -15.56
CA SER A 37 -5.80 -15.90 -15.29
C SER A 37 -4.66 -15.91 -14.27
N ARG A 38 -4.75 -16.76 -13.24
CA ARG A 38 -3.69 -16.93 -12.24
C ARG A 38 -2.44 -17.53 -12.88
N GLU A 39 -2.60 -18.57 -13.69
CA GLU A 39 -1.49 -19.21 -14.40
C GLU A 39 -0.82 -18.25 -15.40
N PHE A 40 -1.62 -17.45 -16.09
CA PHE A 40 -1.15 -16.40 -16.98
C PHE A 40 -0.35 -15.32 -16.23
N VAL A 41 -0.85 -14.84 -15.09
CA VAL A 41 -0.11 -13.90 -14.23
C VAL A 41 1.19 -14.52 -13.76
N CYS A 42 1.18 -15.76 -13.25
CA CYS A 42 2.40 -16.44 -12.82
C CYS A 42 3.41 -16.60 -13.96
N SER A 43 2.95 -16.91 -15.17
CA SER A 43 3.80 -17.05 -16.36
C SER A 43 4.42 -15.71 -16.76
N LEU A 44 3.64 -14.64 -16.74
CA LEU A 44 4.14 -13.28 -16.98
C LEU A 44 5.14 -12.84 -15.92
N GLU A 45 4.84 -13.06 -14.64
CA GLU A 45 5.75 -12.74 -13.53
C GLU A 45 7.07 -13.50 -13.68
N THR A 46 7.00 -14.80 -14.00
CA THR A 46 8.18 -15.65 -14.25
C THR A 46 9.00 -15.14 -15.44
N GLU A 47 8.36 -14.80 -16.55
CA GLU A 47 9.03 -14.30 -17.75
C GLU A 47 9.66 -12.91 -17.52
N LEU A 48 8.98 -12.04 -16.78
CA LEU A 48 9.51 -10.73 -16.37
C LEU A 48 10.75 -10.89 -15.49
N GLN A 49 10.71 -11.82 -14.53
CA GLN A 49 11.87 -12.17 -13.70
C GLN A 49 13.02 -12.76 -14.53
N ALA A 50 12.73 -13.71 -15.42
CA ALA A 50 13.71 -14.38 -16.27
C ALA A 50 14.45 -13.40 -17.19
N ARG A 51 13.73 -12.44 -17.77
CA ARG A 51 14.32 -11.41 -18.64
C ARG A 51 14.99 -10.26 -17.89
N ARG A 52 14.96 -10.26 -16.54
CA ARG A 52 15.35 -9.11 -15.70
C ARG A 52 14.74 -7.80 -16.20
N LEU A 53 13.57 -7.87 -16.84
CA LEU A 53 12.84 -6.69 -17.25
C LEU A 53 12.31 -6.11 -15.95
N SER A 54 13.03 -5.13 -15.42
CA SER A 54 12.54 -4.29 -14.36
C SER A 54 11.37 -3.50 -14.93
N THR A 55 10.17 -4.09 -14.90
CA THR A 55 8.91 -3.37 -15.03
C THR A 55 8.69 -2.43 -13.85
N ARG A 56 9.60 -2.44 -12.85
CA ARG A 56 9.69 -1.43 -11.82
C ARG A 56 9.81 -0.09 -12.54
N PRO A 57 8.76 0.75 -12.54
CA PRO A 57 8.89 2.12 -13.01
C PRO A 57 10.06 2.71 -12.23
N GLU A 58 11.01 3.34 -12.91
CA GLU A 58 12.04 4.14 -12.24
C GLU A 58 11.31 5.02 -11.22
N PRO A 59 11.55 4.80 -9.90
CA PRO A 59 10.77 5.49 -8.89
C PRO A 59 10.96 6.99 -9.10
N SER A 60 9.85 7.74 -9.01
CA SER A 60 9.94 9.20 -9.11
C SER A 60 11.01 9.71 -8.15
N LYS A 61 11.61 10.86 -8.46
CA LYS A 61 12.63 11.45 -7.58
C LYS A 61 12.15 11.54 -6.13
N ALA A 62 10.88 11.88 -5.91
CA ALA A 62 10.29 11.95 -4.57
C ALA A 62 10.21 10.59 -3.87
N VAL A 63 9.85 9.52 -4.60
CA VAL A 63 9.83 8.15 -4.07
C VAL A 63 11.26 7.68 -3.77
N SER A 64 12.19 7.90 -4.70
CA SER A 64 13.61 7.60 -4.53
C SER A 64 14.20 8.29 -3.29
N ASP A 65 13.89 9.57 -3.08
CA ASP A 65 14.31 10.31 -1.89
C ASP A 65 13.75 9.71 -0.60
N CYS A 66 12.50 9.23 -0.62
CA CYS A 66 11.90 8.54 0.52
C CYS A 66 12.64 7.24 0.83
N ILE A 67 12.89 6.40 -0.18
CA ILE A 67 13.61 5.12 -0.03
C ILE A 67 15.03 5.36 0.48
N ASN A 68 15.75 6.31 -0.10
CA ASN A 68 17.10 6.66 0.35
C ASN A 68 17.10 7.12 1.82
N LYS A 69 16.09 7.88 2.24
CA LYS A 69 15.96 8.34 3.63
C LYS A 69 15.68 7.17 4.58
N LEU A 70 14.81 6.25 4.20
CA LEU A 70 14.53 5.03 4.97
C LEU A 70 15.79 4.18 5.15
N GLN A 71 16.54 3.95 4.06
CA GLN A 71 17.78 3.18 4.09
C GLN A 71 18.86 3.82 4.96
N ARG A 72 19.00 5.16 4.93
CA ARG A 72 19.91 5.87 5.83
C ARG A 72 19.53 5.66 7.29
N ARG A 73 18.24 5.76 7.61
CA ARG A 73 17.75 5.55 8.98
C ARG A 73 17.96 4.13 9.49
N ILE A 74 17.75 3.14 8.63
CA ILE A 74 18.08 1.75 8.96
C ILE A 74 19.55 1.59 9.31
N LYS A 75 20.46 2.21 8.53
CA LYS A 75 21.90 2.17 8.83
C LYS A 75 22.19 2.82 10.19
N ASP A 76 21.61 3.98 10.47
CA ASP A 76 21.76 4.68 11.75
C ASP A 76 21.28 3.80 12.92
N TRP A 77 20.11 3.17 12.79
CA TRP A 77 19.52 2.34 13.86
C TRP A 77 20.15 0.96 14.00
N ASN A 78 20.73 0.40 12.94
CA ASN A 78 21.54 -0.82 13.08
C ASN A 78 22.77 -0.58 13.96
N ILE A 79 23.29 0.66 13.98
CA ILE A 79 24.42 1.05 14.83
C ILE A 79 23.93 1.48 16.22
N LEU A 80 22.94 2.38 16.28
CA LEU A 80 22.53 3.03 17.53
C LEU A 80 21.47 2.26 18.30
N GLN A 81 20.72 1.39 17.64
CA GLN A 81 19.60 0.59 18.18
C GLN A 81 18.53 1.40 18.94
N ARG A 82 18.43 2.69 18.67
CA ARG A 82 17.46 3.59 19.31
C ARG A 82 17.07 4.74 18.41
N LEU A 83 15.86 5.26 18.64
CA LEU A 83 15.38 6.50 18.02
C LEU A 83 16.01 7.71 18.70
N ASN A 84 16.31 8.76 17.93
CA ASN A 84 16.59 10.06 18.54
C ASN A 84 15.29 10.77 18.96
N LYS A 85 15.42 11.88 19.70
CA LYS A 85 14.25 12.63 20.21
C LYS A 85 13.28 13.03 19.09
N LYS A 86 13.80 13.56 17.98
CA LYS A 86 12.99 14.00 16.85
C LYS A 86 12.25 12.83 16.19
N GLU A 87 12.89 11.69 16.04
CA GLU A 87 12.26 10.47 15.51
C GLU A 87 11.18 9.95 16.43
N THR A 88 11.42 10.01 17.75
CA THR A 88 10.45 9.63 18.76
C THR A 88 9.21 10.53 18.70
N ASP A 89 9.39 11.84 18.58
CA ASP A 89 8.28 12.80 18.41
C ASP A 89 7.46 12.51 17.14
N LEU A 90 8.13 12.14 16.04
CA LEU A 90 7.46 11.76 14.79
C LEU A 90 6.67 10.45 14.93
N VAL A 91 7.19 9.48 15.68
CA VAL A 91 6.49 8.21 15.95
C VAL A 91 5.29 8.44 16.86
N HIS A 92 5.40 9.28 17.89
CA HIS A 92 4.25 9.65 18.72
C HIS A 92 3.16 10.33 17.89
N ALA A 93 3.52 11.29 17.03
CA ALA A 93 2.56 11.93 16.14
C ALA A 93 1.90 10.93 15.17
N ALA A 94 2.62 9.89 14.74
CA ALA A 94 2.06 8.81 13.93
C ALA A 94 1.13 7.89 14.73
N SER A 95 1.49 7.60 15.98
CA SER A 95 0.68 6.82 16.93
C SER A 95 -0.65 7.53 17.19
N ASP A 96 -0.60 8.82 17.49
CA ASP A 96 -1.78 9.68 17.65
C ASP A 96 -2.61 9.73 16.36
N ALA A 97 -1.96 9.82 15.19
CA ALA A 97 -2.67 9.81 13.91
C ALA A 97 -3.38 8.48 13.63
N LEU A 98 -2.90 7.36 14.17
CA LEU A 98 -3.53 6.05 14.00
C LEU A 98 -4.70 5.82 14.95
N THR A 99 -4.65 6.40 16.15
CA THR A 99 -5.66 6.24 17.21
C THR A 99 -6.76 7.31 17.18
N ILE A 100 -6.41 8.55 16.83
CA ILE A 100 -7.32 9.70 16.85
C ILE A 100 -7.87 9.95 15.44
N GLU A 101 -9.18 10.18 15.36
CA GLU A 101 -9.84 10.59 14.11
C GLU A 101 -9.27 11.92 13.60
N GLN A 102 -8.92 11.96 12.32
CA GLN A 102 -8.25 13.12 11.73
C GLN A 102 -9.28 14.06 11.09
N SER A 103 -9.40 15.27 11.64
CA SER A 103 -10.34 16.30 11.13
C SER A 103 -9.87 16.99 9.86
N THR A 104 -8.57 16.91 9.55
CA THR A 104 -7.97 17.57 8.37
C THR A 104 -7.74 16.57 7.25
N ARG A 105 -7.87 17.03 6.00
CA ARG A 105 -7.57 16.22 4.80
C ARG A 105 -6.15 15.63 4.87
N ASP A 106 -5.17 16.44 5.24
CA ASP A 106 -3.77 16.02 5.32
C ASP A 106 -3.54 15.01 6.46
N GLY A 107 -4.24 15.17 7.57
CA GLY A 107 -4.25 14.17 8.65
C GLY A 107 -4.84 12.84 8.19
N ALA A 108 -6.01 12.87 7.55
CA ALA A 108 -6.67 11.68 7.02
C ALA A 108 -5.82 10.97 5.95
N LEU A 109 -5.13 11.73 5.08
CA LEU A 109 -4.21 11.19 4.10
C LEU A 109 -3.04 10.47 4.76
N TYR A 110 -2.41 11.11 5.75
CA TYR A 110 -1.32 10.51 6.50
C TYR A 110 -1.76 9.24 7.26
N GLN A 111 -2.92 9.29 7.92
CA GLN A 111 -3.52 8.15 8.61
C GLN A 111 -3.81 6.99 7.65
N ALA A 112 -4.40 7.27 6.48
CA ALA A 112 -4.67 6.27 5.45
C ALA A 112 -3.37 5.59 4.98
N PHE A 113 -2.33 6.38 4.69
CA PHE A 113 -1.03 5.84 4.31
C PHE A 113 -0.44 4.93 5.40
N LEU A 114 -0.45 5.35 6.67
CA LEU A 114 0.09 4.53 7.76
C LEU A 114 -0.71 3.22 7.95
N ARG A 115 -2.03 3.26 7.76
CA ARG A 115 -2.88 2.06 7.78
C ARG A 115 -2.56 1.13 6.62
N ASP A 116 -2.31 1.66 5.43
CA ASP A 116 -1.92 0.85 4.26
C ASP A 116 -0.54 0.23 4.46
N VAL A 117 0.44 0.97 5.02
CA VAL A 117 1.73 0.39 5.43
C VAL A 117 1.53 -0.72 6.45
N HIS A 118 0.68 -0.51 7.47
CA HIS A 118 0.41 -1.53 8.48
C HIS A 118 -0.24 -2.79 7.88
N ARG A 119 -1.19 -2.64 6.96
CA ARG A 119 -1.87 -3.76 6.28
C ARG A 119 -0.94 -4.57 5.39
N THR A 120 -0.03 -3.89 4.70
CA THR A 120 0.91 -4.53 3.76
C THR A 120 2.15 -5.09 4.46
N GLY A 121 2.44 -4.64 5.67
CA GLY A 121 3.67 -4.91 6.40
C GLY A 121 3.45 -5.29 7.86
N ASN A 122 4.39 -4.88 8.71
CA ASN A 122 4.32 -5.01 10.16
C ASN A 122 4.39 -3.64 10.82
N ARG A 123 4.19 -3.58 12.14
CA ARG A 123 4.33 -2.33 12.91
C ARG A 123 5.72 -1.72 12.78
N THR A 124 6.74 -2.53 12.61
CA THR A 124 8.12 -2.09 12.39
C THR A 124 8.25 -1.24 11.12
N LEU A 125 7.60 -1.63 10.03
CA LEU A 125 7.52 -0.83 8.80
C LEU A 125 6.78 0.49 9.01
N VAL A 126 5.72 0.50 9.81
CA VAL A 126 4.99 1.72 10.17
C VAL A 126 5.90 2.66 10.97
N LEU A 127 6.59 2.14 11.99
CA LEU A 127 7.54 2.89 12.80
C LEU A 127 8.66 3.48 11.94
N LEU A 128 9.25 2.65 11.06
CA LEU A 128 10.29 3.07 10.12
C LEU A 128 9.81 4.21 9.22
N CYS A 129 8.61 4.10 8.65
CA CYS A 129 8.02 5.16 7.81
C CYS A 129 7.73 6.42 8.60
N ALA A 130 7.17 6.30 9.81
CA ALA A 130 6.85 7.43 10.68
C ALA A 130 8.10 8.21 11.07
N ALA A 131 9.11 7.53 11.64
CA ALA A 131 10.35 8.15 12.09
C ALA A 131 11.20 8.69 10.93
N SER A 132 11.19 8.03 9.76
CA SER A 132 12.01 8.45 8.61
C SER A 132 11.35 9.55 7.80
N LEU A 133 10.07 9.41 7.44
CA LEU A 133 9.40 10.29 6.49
C LEU A 133 8.66 11.41 7.22
N GLY A 134 7.89 11.05 8.24
CA GLY A 134 6.96 11.94 8.94
C GLY A 134 5.78 12.41 8.09
N LYS A 135 4.82 13.08 8.72
CA LYS A 135 3.58 13.56 8.07
C LYS A 135 3.85 14.41 6.82
N GLN A 136 4.70 15.43 6.94
CA GLN A 136 4.97 16.40 5.88
C GLN A 136 5.48 15.76 4.59
N ARG A 137 6.34 14.74 4.69
CA ARG A 137 6.86 14.06 3.50
C ARG A 137 5.77 13.23 2.83
N VAL A 138 4.97 12.49 3.60
CA VAL A 138 3.91 11.64 3.05
C VAL A 138 2.83 12.45 2.36
N ILE A 139 2.39 13.57 2.95
CA ILE A 139 1.36 14.43 2.34
C ILE A 139 1.84 15.13 1.07
N SER A 140 3.15 15.36 0.94
CA SER A 140 3.74 15.96 -0.26
C SER A 140 3.80 15.02 -1.46
N LEU A 141 3.62 13.70 -1.25
CA LEU A 141 3.58 12.71 -2.32
C LEU A 141 2.20 12.68 -2.97
N ASN A 142 2.18 12.66 -4.30
CA ASN A 142 0.93 12.47 -5.02
C ASN A 142 0.39 11.03 -4.84
N ALA A 143 -0.83 10.76 -5.30
CA ALA A 143 -1.47 9.46 -5.09
C ALA A 143 -0.67 8.30 -5.71
N ARG A 144 -0.15 8.48 -6.93
CA ARG A 144 0.67 7.47 -7.61
C ARG A 144 1.97 7.21 -6.87
N GLU A 145 2.67 8.26 -6.44
CA GLU A 145 3.91 8.13 -5.68
C GLU A 145 3.73 7.42 -4.34
N ARG A 146 2.59 7.63 -3.66
CA ARG A 146 2.26 6.88 -2.45
C ARG A 146 2.04 5.39 -2.74
N THR A 147 1.33 5.07 -3.82
CA THR A 147 1.16 3.68 -4.26
C THR A 147 2.48 3.03 -4.64
N ASP A 148 3.33 3.71 -5.40
CA ASP A 148 4.65 3.22 -5.80
C ASP A 148 5.55 3.00 -4.57
N LEU A 149 5.53 3.92 -3.60
CA LEU A 149 6.25 3.79 -2.34
C LEU A 149 5.76 2.56 -1.56
N LEU A 150 4.45 2.36 -1.42
CA LEU A 150 3.88 1.18 -0.76
C LEU A 150 4.30 -0.12 -1.45
N GLN A 151 4.28 -0.15 -2.79
CA GLN A 151 4.71 -1.33 -3.55
C GLN A 151 6.19 -1.62 -3.32
N ILE A 152 7.05 -0.60 -3.30
CA ILE A 152 8.48 -0.78 -3.02
C ILE A 152 8.68 -1.29 -1.61
N LEU A 153 8.02 -0.70 -0.60
CA LEU A 153 8.10 -1.14 0.79
C LEU A 153 7.71 -2.60 0.95
N LYS A 154 6.65 -3.04 0.25
CA LYS A 154 6.21 -4.44 0.23
C LYS A 154 7.28 -5.36 -0.36
N LEU A 155 7.90 -4.97 -1.47
CA LEU A 155 8.94 -5.75 -2.15
C LEU A 155 10.26 -5.80 -1.38
N THR A 156 10.59 -4.76 -0.62
CA THR A 156 11.87 -4.67 0.12
C THR A 156 11.70 -4.97 1.61
N ARG A 157 10.56 -5.54 2.03
CA ARG A 157 10.22 -5.77 3.43
C ARG A 157 11.35 -6.43 4.21
N ASP A 158 11.92 -7.51 3.67
CA ASP A 158 12.96 -8.29 4.35
C ASP A 158 14.28 -7.51 4.48
N ALA A 159 14.62 -6.71 3.47
CA ALA A 159 15.80 -5.84 3.49
C ALA A 159 15.64 -4.64 4.45
N LEU A 160 14.39 -4.29 4.80
CA LEU A 160 14.07 -3.21 5.74
C LEU A 160 13.84 -3.74 7.17
N ALA A 161 13.95 -5.05 7.40
CA ALA A 161 13.79 -5.62 8.73
C ALA A 161 14.94 -5.23 9.64
N VAL A 162 14.61 -4.60 10.77
CA VAL A 162 15.57 -4.24 11.81
C VAL A 162 15.02 -4.80 13.13
N PRO A 163 15.50 -5.97 13.60
CA PRO A 163 14.95 -6.63 14.78
C PRO A 163 14.94 -5.75 16.03
N ALA A 164 15.93 -4.86 16.18
CA ALA A 164 15.98 -3.91 17.30
C ALA A 164 14.79 -2.93 17.33
N LEU A 165 14.13 -2.69 16.20
CA LEU A 165 12.95 -1.85 16.12
C LEU A 165 11.65 -2.59 16.42
N ASP A 166 11.64 -3.92 16.45
CA ASP A 166 10.42 -4.69 16.67
C ASP A 166 9.88 -4.43 18.09
N SER A 167 10.75 -4.44 19.10
CA SER A 167 10.39 -4.10 20.47
C SER A 167 9.91 -2.65 20.59
N LEU A 168 10.60 -1.71 19.94
CA LEU A 168 10.21 -0.29 19.94
C LEU A 168 8.86 -0.07 19.25
N ALA A 169 8.58 -0.82 18.18
CA ALA A 169 7.31 -0.75 17.48
C ALA A 169 6.18 -1.32 18.34
N GLN A 170 6.46 -2.33 19.17
CA GLN A 170 5.49 -2.88 20.11
C GLN A 170 5.12 -1.88 21.21
N ASP A 171 6.08 -1.08 21.68
CA ASP A 171 5.88 -0.13 22.78
C ASP A 171 5.25 1.20 22.32
N LEU A 172 5.60 1.68 21.13
CA LEU A 172 5.25 3.04 20.68
C LEU A 172 4.02 3.09 19.75
N LEU A 173 3.64 1.97 19.13
CA LEU A 173 2.52 1.91 18.20
C LEU A 173 1.38 1.04 18.76
N PRO A 174 0.12 1.39 18.44
CA PRO A 174 -1.03 0.62 18.90
C PRO A 174 -1.04 -0.81 18.32
N GLN A 175 -1.03 -1.81 19.20
CA GLN A 175 -2.17 -2.71 19.39
C GLN A 175 -3.03 -3.03 18.15
N ASP A 176 -4.20 -2.43 18.19
CA ASP A 176 -5.27 -2.69 17.25
C ASP A 176 -5.45 -1.42 16.43
N ILE A 177 -4.86 -1.40 15.22
CA ILE A 177 -5.15 -0.34 14.27
C ILE A 177 -6.51 -0.68 13.69
N GLY A 178 -7.54 -0.30 14.45
CA GLY A 178 -8.92 -0.76 14.31
C GLY A 178 -9.30 -1.01 12.87
N THR A 179 -9.78 -2.23 12.62
CA THR A 179 -10.68 -2.44 11.48
C THR A 179 -11.76 -1.35 11.57
N PRO A 180 -12.14 -0.71 10.46
CA PRO A 180 -13.24 0.23 10.49
C PRO A 180 -14.44 -0.52 11.05
N SER A 181 -14.89 -0.11 12.25
CA SER A 181 -16.14 -0.58 12.81
C SER A 181 -17.20 -0.46 11.72
N VAL A 182 -17.87 -1.58 11.45
CA VAL A 182 -18.93 -1.75 10.45
C VAL A 182 -20.13 -0.80 10.70
N GLN A 183 -20.08 0.03 11.74
CA GLN A 183 -21.10 1.02 12.06
C GLN A 183 -21.16 2.23 11.12
N SER A 184 -20.12 2.52 10.33
CA SER A 184 -20.17 3.65 9.37
C SER A 184 -20.90 3.34 8.06
N CYS A 185 -21.19 2.07 7.76
CA CYS A 185 -22.00 1.70 6.58
C CYS A 185 -23.52 1.79 6.81
N LYS A 186 -23.99 1.99 8.04
CA LYS A 186 -25.44 2.14 8.33
C LYS A 186 -25.99 3.55 8.14
N ILE A 187 -25.14 4.59 8.13
CA ILE A 187 -25.62 5.97 8.03
C ILE A 187 -25.89 6.39 6.57
N LEU A 188 -25.27 5.72 5.57
CA LEU A 188 -25.55 6.02 4.15
C LEU A 188 -26.77 5.26 3.60
N LEU A 189 -27.16 4.13 4.20
CA LEU A 189 -28.28 3.29 3.73
C LEU A 189 -29.65 3.68 4.29
N MET A 190 -29.73 4.59 5.27
CA MET A 190 -31.02 5.10 5.80
C MET A 190 -31.49 6.43 5.19
N LYS A 191 -30.69 7.08 4.33
CA LYS A 191 -31.10 8.34 3.67
C LYS A 191 -31.65 8.16 2.24
N LEU A 192 -31.74 6.93 1.73
CA LEU A 192 -32.24 6.65 0.38
C LEU A 192 -33.62 5.97 0.34
N THR A 193 -34.29 5.76 1.47
CA THR A 193 -35.66 5.19 1.52
C THR A 193 -36.75 6.17 1.95
N HIS A 194 -36.44 7.46 2.09
CA HIS A 194 -37.45 8.50 2.31
C HIS A 194 -37.19 9.73 1.43
N LYS A 195 -37.50 9.61 0.13
CA LYS A 195 -38.15 10.67 -0.64
C LYS A 195 -38.59 10.16 -2.01
N SER A 196 -39.91 10.20 -2.17
CA SER A 196 -40.73 10.15 -3.40
C SER A 196 -40.83 8.82 -4.12
#